data_AF-D3B4C9-F1
#
_entry.id   AF-D3B4C9-F1
#
_cell.length_a   1.000
_cell.length_b   1.000
_cell.length_c   1.000
_cell.angle_alpha   90.00
_cell.angle_beta   90.00
_cell.angle_gamma   90.00
#
_symmetry.space_group_name_H-M   'P 1'
#
loop_
_entity.id
_entity.type
_entity.pdbx_description
1 polymer ?
#
loop_
_entity_poly.entity_id
_entity_poly.type
_entity_poly.pdbx_seq_one_letter_code
_entity_poly.pdbx_strand_id
1 'polypeptide(L)'
;MNHNDTPIPMGGKAIPAGMEADADWMNQPIVETPTVKEDYGEEYNTVEKLREELGNLKKLITNLATAVEGVFRCQALSEDPATSEAEKNKLASMIPDQINKRDKAIEQIEKVLPIFENTDYVSYKQGSEEVITISKTTFKTKEDNFNFGTACKKLTTNIFRDQKTLLDKMKAIKKAKSA
;
A
#
# COMPACT_ATOMS: atom_id res chain seq x y z
N MET A 1 -40.68 21.15 12.57
CA MET A 1 -39.47 20.33 12.38
C MET A 1 -39.92 19.01 11.79
N ASN A 2 -39.91 18.87 10.46
CA ASN A 2 -40.28 17.62 9.79
C ASN A 2 -38.99 16.86 9.48
N HIS A 3 -38.75 15.78 10.23
CA HIS A 3 -37.72 14.80 9.90
C HIS A 3 -38.28 13.89 8.80
N ASN A 4 -37.67 13.94 7.62
CA ASN A 4 -38.05 13.09 6.49
C ASN A 4 -37.23 11.79 6.57
N ASP A 5 -37.78 10.78 7.25
CA ASP A 5 -37.17 9.45 7.43
C ASP A 5 -37.35 8.61 6.16
N THR A 6 -36.61 8.92 5.09
CA THR A 6 -36.52 8.04 3.92
C THR A 6 -35.22 7.23 3.96
N PRO A 7 -35.29 5.89 4.01
CA PRO A 7 -34.09 5.04 4.06
C PRO A 7 -33.31 5.14 2.74
N ILE A 8 -32.04 5.52 2.83
CA ILE A 8 -31.12 5.64 1.69
C ILE A 8 -30.48 4.27 1.41
N PRO A 9 -30.46 3.78 0.16
CA PRO A 9 -29.75 2.56 -0.20
C PRO A 9 -28.23 2.74 0.00
N MET A 10 -27.59 1.86 0.77
CA MET A 10 -26.14 1.85 0.94
C MET A 10 -25.46 1.50 -0.39
N GLY A 11 -25.01 2.52 -1.12
CA GLY A 11 -24.20 2.35 -2.34
C GLY A 11 -24.41 3.39 -3.45
N GLY A 12 -25.37 4.30 -3.35
CA GLY A 12 -25.63 5.34 -4.37
C GLY A 12 -25.72 6.75 -3.78
N LYS A 13 -25.30 7.78 -4.54
CA LYS A 13 -25.48 9.18 -4.15
C LYS A 13 -26.97 9.54 -4.18
N ALA A 14 -27.46 10.21 -3.13
CA ALA A 14 -28.83 10.71 -3.08
C ALA A 14 -29.09 11.72 -4.20
N ILE A 15 -30.19 11.54 -4.94
CA ILE A 15 -30.65 12.46 -5.98
C ILE A 15 -31.30 13.67 -5.29
N PRO A 16 -30.94 14.92 -5.62
CA PRO A 16 -31.64 16.10 -5.13
C PRO A 16 -33.12 16.08 -5.52
N ALA A 17 -34.01 16.38 -4.56
CA ALA A 17 -35.46 16.36 -4.78
C ALA A 17 -35.86 17.34 -5.90
N GLY A 18 -36.58 16.84 -6.92
CA GLY A 18 -37.04 17.62 -8.07
C GLY A 18 -36.21 17.43 -9.35
N MET A 19 -35.19 16.55 -9.34
CA MET A 19 -34.43 16.17 -10.54
C MET A 19 -34.75 14.77 -11.06
N GLU A 20 -35.83 14.14 -10.57
CA GLU A 20 -36.15 12.74 -10.92
C GLU A 20 -36.65 12.54 -12.38
N ALA A 21 -37.04 13.61 -13.10
CA ALA A 21 -37.79 13.48 -14.34
C ALA A 21 -36.99 13.67 -15.66
N ASP A 22 -35.89 14.42 -15.67
CA ASP A 22 -35.35 14.96 -16.95
C ASP A 22 -33.92 14.53 -17.32
N ALA A 23 -33.27 13.67 -16.53
CA ALA A 23 -31.94 13.17 -16.87
C ALA A 23 -31.91 11.65 -16.83
N ASP A 24 -31.81 11.01 -17.99
CA ASP A 24 -31.49 9.58 -18.08
C ASP A 24 -29.99 9.36 -17.77
N TRP A 25 -29.64 9.59 -16.50
CA TRP A 25 -28.27 9.51 -15.99
C TRP A 25 -27.71 8.08 -16.04
N MET A 26 -28.59 7.07 -16.14
CA MET A 26 -28.23 5.67 -16.33
C MET A 26 -27.77 5.38 -17.77
N ASN A 27 -28.26 6.14 -18.76
CA ASN A 27 -27.92 5.98 -20.17
C ASN A 27 -27.01 7.09 -20.71
N GLN A 28 -26.38 7.88 -19.85
CA GLN A 28 -25.35 8.80 -20.34
C GLN A 28 -24.17 7.98 -20.89
N PRO A 29 -23.73 8.25 -22.13
CA PRO A 29 -22.52 7.62 -22.64
C PRO A 29 -21.39 7.97 -21.68
N ILE A 30 -20.67 6.96 -21.21
CA ILE A 30 -19.42 7.15 -20.48
C ILE A 30 -18.48 7.82 -21.48
N VAL A 31 -18.42 9.14 -21.44
CA VAL A 31 -17.40 9.89 -22.15
C VAL A 31 -16.12 9.61 -21.37
N GLU A 32 -15.41 8.55 -21.78
CA GLU A 32 -14.00 8.40 -21.49
C GLU A 32 -13.31 9.57 -22.18
N THR A 33 -13.27 10.74 -21.54
CA THR A 33 -12.34 11.78 -21.95
C THR A 33 -10.97 11.13 -21.81
N PRO A 34 -10.24 10.88 -22.91
CA PRO A 34 -8.88 10.40 -22.78
C PRO A 34 -8.16 11.47 -21.98
N THR A 35 -7.71 11.11 -20.78
CA THR A 35 -6.88 11.99 -19.96
C THR A 35 -5.58 12.17 -20.74
N VAL A 36 -5.55 13.15 -21.64
CA VAL A 36 -4.34 13.55 -22.33
C VAL A 36 -3.41 13.98 -21.20
N LYS A 37 -2.40 13.15 -20.91
CA LYS A 37 -1.43 13.41 -19.86
C LYS A 37 -0.70 14.67 -20.31
N GLU A 38 -1.06 15.82 -19.74
CA GLU A 38 -0.40 17.08 -20.06
C GLU A 38 1.10 16.92 -19.79
N ASP A 39 1.91 17.13 -20.83
CA ASP A 39 3.36 16.98 -20.73
C ASP A 39 3.96 18.23 -20.08
N TYR A 40 4.21 18.13 -18.77
CA TYR A 40 4.91 19.17 -18.02
C TYR A 40 6.44 19.03 -18.12
N GLY A 41 6.96 18.22 -19.04
CA GLY A 41 8.37 18.06 -19.36
C GLY A 41 9.10 16.97 -18.57
N GLU A 42 10.36 16.74 -18.96
CA GLU A 42 11.20 15.65 -18.45
C GLU A 42 11.41 15.68 -16.93
N GLU A 43 11.57 16.86 -16.34
CA GLU A 43 11.72 17.03 -14.90
C GLU A 43 10.46 16.54 -14.15
N TYR A 44 9.28 16.93 -14.62
CA TYR A 44 8.01 16.48 -14.04
C TYR A 44 7.88 14.95 -14.14
N ASN A 45 8.16 14.39 -15.31
CA ASN A 45 8.04 12.95 -15.56
C ASN A 45 9.01 12.14 -14.68
N THR A 46 10.21 12.66 -14.44
CA THR A 46 11.20 12.05 -13.55
C THR A 46 10.71 12.05 -12.09
N VAL A 47 10.19 13.19 -11.62
CA VAL A 47 9.65 13.33 -10.25
C VAL A 47 8.40 12.47 -10.06
N GLU A 48 7.52 12.41 -11.07
CA GLU A 48 6.32 11.58 -11.06
C GLU A 48 6.68 10.10 -10.95
N LYS A 49 7.57 9.61 -11.83
CA LYS A 49 8.05 8.23 -11.81
C LYS A 49 8.66 7.87 -10.45
N LEU A 50 9.55 8.71 -9.93
CA LEU A 50 10.15 8.47 -8.62
C LEU A 50 9.10 8.39 -7.50
N ARG A 51 8.08 9.26 -7.52
CA ARG A 51 6.99 9.23 -6.55
C ARG A 51 6.16 7.94 -6.65
N GLU A 52 5.94 7.44 -7.86
CA GLU A 52 5.27 6.17 -8.13
C GLU A 52 6.08 4.99 -7.61
N GLU A 53 7.39 4.95 -7.89
CA GLU A 53 8.29 3.88 -7.41
C GLU A 53 8.39 3.83 -5.88
N LEU A 54 8.47 4.99 -5.22
CA LEU A 54 8.35 5.07 -3.76
C LEU A 54 7.01 4.54 -3.27
N GLY A 55 5.92 4.83 -4.00
CA GLY A 55 4.60 4.32 -3.68
C GLY A 55 4.48 2.82 -3.83
N ASN A 56 5.11 2.27 -4.86
CA ASN A 56 5.21 0.84 -5.09
C ASN A 56 6.00 0.17 -3.95
N LEU A 57 7.18 0.67 -3.62
CA LEU A 57 8.00 0.17 -2.52
C LEU A 57 7.22 0.15 -1.20
N LYS A 58 6.51 1.24 -0.86
CA LYS A 58 5.67 1.31 0.35
C LYS A 58 4.62 0.20 0.41
N LYS A 59 3.94 -0.09 -0.71
CA LYS A 59 2.94 -1.17 -0.81
C LYS A 59 3.61 -2.53 -0.58
N LEU A 60 4.75 -2.76 -1.21
CA LEU A 60 5.50 -4.01 -1.07
C LEU A 60 5.97 -4.26 0.38
N ILE A 61 6.48 -3.23 1.06
CA ILE A 61 6.86 -3.32 2.48
C ILE A 61 5.65 -3.62 3.36
N THR A 62 4.49 -3.04 3.05
CA THR A 62 3.24 -3.33 3.78
C THR A 62 2.80 -4.78 3.58
N ASN A 63 2.86 -5.28 2.34
CA ASN A 63 2.54 -6.68 2.02
C ASN A 63 3.50 -7.65 2.72
N LEU A 64 4.79 -7.34 2.76
CA LEU A 64 5.79 -8.10 3.48
C LEU A 64 5.45 -8.16 4.97
N ALA A 65 5.11 -7.02 5.58
CA ALA A 65 4.73 -6.96 6.99
C ALA A 65 3.52 -7.85 7.31
N THR A 66 2.48 -7.80 6.48
CA THR A 66 1.29 -8.65 6.64
C THR A 66 1.62 -10.14 6.50
N ALA A 67 2.48 -10.53 5.56
CA ALA A 67 2.86 -11.92 5.37
C ALA A 67 3.65 -12.48 6.58
N VAL A 68 4.62 -11.70 7.08
CA VAL A 68 5.42 -12.07 8.27
C VAL A 68 4.54 -12.18 9.52
N GLU A 69 3.64 -11.23 9.73
CA GLU A 69 2.69 -11.30 10.84
C GLU A 69 1.77 -12.53 10.73
N GLY A 70 1.38 -12.89 9.51
CA GLY A 70 0.64 -14.12 9.22
C GLY A 70 1.39 -15.38 9.63
N VAL A 71 2.68 -15.48 9.32
CA VAL A 71 3.54 -16.59 9.76
C VAL A 71 3.62 -16.64 11.28
N PHE A 72 3.98 -15.52 11.92
CA PHE A 72 4.12 -15.43 13.38
C PHE A 72 2.82 -15.82 14.10
N ARG A 73 1.68 -15.30 13.63
CA ARG A 73 0.37 -15.60 14.23
C ARG A 73 0.00 -17.08 14.10
N CYS A 74 0.26 -17.69 12.94
CA CYS A 74 -0.03 -19.12 12.74
C CYS A 74 0.85 -19.99 13.64
N GLN A 75 2.14 -19.65 13.77
CA GLN A 75 3.07 -20.35 14.66
C GLN A 75 2.63 -20.22 16.12
N ALA A 76 2.39 -19.01 16.60
CA ALA A 76 1.98 -18.75 17.98
C ALA A 76 0.69 -19.48 18.36
N LEU A 77 -0.32 -19.49 17.47
CA LEU A 77 -1.57 -20.22 17.71
C LEU A 77 -1.39 -21.75 17.65
N SER A 78 -0.48 -22.25 16.81
CA SER A 78 -0.21 -23.68 16.72
C SER A 78 0.50 -24.24 17.97
N GLU A 79 1.27 -23.40 18.65
CA GLU A 79 1.98 -23.73 19.89
C GLU A 79 1.12 -23.54 21.14
N ASP A 80 -0.03 -22.87 21.03
CA ASP A 80 -0.97 -22.67 22.15
C ASP A 80 -1.58 -24.01 22.61
N PRO A 81 -1.45 -24.38 23.91
CA PRO A 81 -2.04 -25.59 24.45
C PRO A 81 -3.57 -25.65 24.34
N ALA A 82 -4.25 -24.51 24.25
CA ALA A 82 -5.71 -24.43 24.14
C ALA A 82 -6.23 -24.70 22.71
N THR A 83 -5.36 -24.66 21.70
CA THR A 83 -5.75 -24.89 20.30
C THR A 83 -6.00 -26.37 20.06
N SER A 84 -7.15 -26.69 19.43
CA SER A 84 -7.51 -28.07 19.12
C SER A 84 -6.57 -28.69 18.06
N GLU A 85 -6.44 -30.02 18.06
CA GLU A 85 -5.55 -30.71 17.11
C GLU A 85 -5.96 -30.46 15.64
N ALA A 86 -7.26 -30.38 15.37
CA ALA A 86 -7.78 -30.05 14.04
C ALA A 86 -7.38 -28.63 13.60
N GLU A 87 -7.42 -27.66 14.50
CA GLU A 87 -6.99 -26.29 14.24
C GLU A 87 -5.47 -26.18 14.08
N LYS A 88 -4.69 -26.91 14.88
CA LYS A 88 -3.23 -26.99 14.72
C LYS A 88 -2.83 -27.48 13.33
N ASN A 89 -3.48 -28.55 12.85
CA ASN A 89 -3.26 -29.06 11.49
C ASN A 89 -3.62 -28.04 10.41
N LYS A 90 -4.72 -27.30 10.59
CA LYS A 90 -5.10 -26.22 9.67
C LYS A 90 -4.06 -25.09 9.68
N LEU A 91 -3.61 -24.63 10.85
CA LEU A 91 -2.60 -23.58 10.97
C LEU A 91 -1.27 -24.01 10.35
N ALA A 92 -0.85 -25.26 10.58
CA ALA A 92 0.35 -25.83 9.97
C ALA A 92 0.28 -25.82 8.44
N SER A 93 -0.90 -26.06 7.84
CA SER A 93 -1.09 -25.97 6.39
C SER A 93 -1.04 -24.53 5.85
N MET A 94 -1.33 -23.51 6.67
CA MET A 94 -1.32 -22.10 6.27
C MET A 94 0.07 -21.46 6.34
N ILE A 95 0.97 -21.99 7.17
CA ILE A 95 2.33 -21.44 7.34
C ILE A 95 3.11 -21.40 6.00
N PRO A 96 3.16 -22.49 5.20
CA PRO A 96 3.83 -22.48 3.89
C PRO A 96 3.30 -21.40 2.94
N ASP A 97 1.98 -21.18 2.94
CA ASP A 97 1.36 -20.15 2.10
C ASP A 97 1.77 -18.74 2.50
N GLN A 98 1.87 -18.47 3.81
CA GLN A 98 2.32 -17.17 4.32
C GLN A 98 3.82 -16.95 4.06
N ILE A 99 4.63 -18.01 4.18
CA ILE A 99 6.06 -17.98 3.80
C ILE A 99 6.20 -17.66 2.30
N ASN A 100 5.42 -18.32 1.45
CA ASN A 100 5.44 -18.05 0.01
C ASN A 100 5.03 -16.60 -0.32
N LYS A 101 4.03 -16.04 0.38
CA LYS A 101 3.65 -14.63 0.25
C LYS A 101 4.78 -13.69 0.67
N ARG A 102 5.46 -14.00 1.78
CA ARG A 102 6.64 -13.26 2.26
C ARG A 102 7.73 -13.27 1.19
N ASP A 103 8.08 -14.45 0.67
CA ASP A 103 9.18 -14.62 -0.27
C ASP A 103 8.90 -13.92 -1.60
N LYS A 104 7.66 -13.97 -2.09
CA LYS A 104 7.22 -13.18 -3.25
C LYS A 104 7.32 -11.67 -3.01
N ALA A 105 6.94 -11.20 -1.82
CA ALA A 105 7.07 -9.79 -1.48
C ALA A 105 8.55 -9.37 -1.43
N ILE A 106 9.44 -10.21 -0.89
CA ILE A 106 10.90 -9.98 -0.90
C ILE A 106 11.42 -9.89 -2.33
N GLU A 107 11.09 -10.86 -3.20
CA GLU A 107 11.51 -10.86 -4.60
C GLU A 107 11.07 -9.58 -5.33
N GLN A 108 9.84 -9.11 -5.08
CA GLN A 108 9.34 -7.87 -5.65
C GLN A 108 10.07 -6.64 -5.11
N ILE A 109 10.41 -6.60 -3.82
CA ILE A 109 11.20 -5.49 -3.25
C ILE A 109 12.58 -5.47 -3.90
N GLU A 110 13.27 -6.62 -3.94
CA GLU A 110 14.62 -6.76 -4.52
C GLU A 110 14.68 -6.28 -5.98
N LYS A 111 13.62 -6.48 -6.77
CA LYS A 111 13.52 -5.97 -8.15
C LYS A 111 13.44 -4.43 -8.24
N VAL A 112 12.88 -3.76 -7.25
CA VAL A 112 12.69 -2.29 -7.24
C VAL A 112 13.93 -1.58 -6.65
N LEU A 113 14.68 -2.24 -5.77
CA LEU A 113 15.84 -1.63 -5.08
C LEU A 113 16.89 -0.96 -5.98
N PRO A 114 17.26 -1.50 -7.16
CA PRO A 114 18.26 -0.87 -8.02
C PRO A 114 17.91 0.56 -8.45
N ILE A 115 16.62 0.91 -8.47
CA ILE A 115 16.16 2.26 -8.83
C ILE A 115 16.69 3.32 -7.85
N PHE A 116 16.95 2.94 -6.59
CA PHE A 116 17.37 3.87 -5.55
C PHE A 116 18.90 4.01 -5.42
N GLU A 117 19.70 3.20 -6.11
CA GLU A 117 21.16 3.16 -5.94
C GLU A 117 21.88 4.46 -6.30
N ASN A 118 21.37 5.18 -7.31
CA ASN A 118 22.00 6.39 -7.84
C ASN A 118 21.13 7.64 -7.62
N THR A 119 20.38 7.66 -6.52
CA THR A 119 19.44 8.75 -6.20
C THR A 119 19.69 9.27 -4.79
N ASP A 120 19.14 10.42 -4.43
CA ASP A 120 19.16 10.93 -3.03
C ASP A 120 18.44 10.00 -2.03
N TYR A 121 17.87 8.90 -2.51
CA TYR A 121 17.01 7.97 -1.79
C TYR A 121 17.70 6.63 -1.47
N VAL A 122 19.03 6.55 -1.49
CA VAL A 122 19.81 5.34 -1.12
C VAL A 122 19.40 4.76 0.25
N SER A 123 18.99 5.63 1.19
CA SER A 123 18.52 5.21 2.52
C SER A 123 17.32 4.25 2.47
N TYR A 124 16.49 4.29 1.42
CA TYR A 124 15.40 3.34 1.25
C TYR A 124 15.86 1.96 0.82
N LYS A 125 16.94 1.87 0.04
CA LYS A 125 17.58 0.59 -0.25
C LYS A 125 18.08 -0.06 1.03
N GLN A 126 18.86 0.67 1.82
CA GLN A 126 19.41 0.17 3.09
C GLN A 126 18.29 -0.23 4.07
N GLY A 127 17.28 0.61 4.23
CA GLY A 127 16.14 0.29 5.11
C GLY A 127 15.33 -0.91 4.63
N SER A 128 15.17 -1.09 3.32
CA SER A 128 14.50 -2.28 2.76
C SER A 128 15.32 -3.55 2.92
N GLU A 129 16.65 -3.50 2.73
CA GLU A 129 17.56 -4.63 2.96
C GLU A 129 17.56 -5.06 4.44
N GLU A 130 17.52 -4.11 5.37
CA GLU A 130 17.37 -4.38 6.80
C GLU A 130 16.04 -5.08 7.09
N VAL A 131 14.92 -4.56 6.57
CA VAL A 131 13.59 -5.18 6.73
C VAL A 131 13.55 -6.58 6.12
N ILE A 132 14.14 -6.80 4.94
CA ILE A 132 14.24 -8.13 4.31
C ILE A 132 15.04 -9.08 5.21
N THR A 133 16.18 -8.63 5.74
CA THR A 133 17.03 -9.43 6.60
C THR A 133 16.28 -9.88 7.85
N ILE A 134 15.59 -8.95 8.53
CA ILE A 134 14.78 -9.26 9.71
C ILE A 134 13.62 -10.20 9.35
N SER A 135 12.95 -10.00 8.20
CA SER A 135 11.81 -10.83 7.79
C SER A 135 12.15 -12.31 7.55
N LYS A 136 13.43 -12.61 7.24
CA LYS A 136 13.94 -13.97 7.03
C LYS A 136 14.26 -14.68 8.35
N THR A 137 14.34 -13.95 9.46
CA THR A 137 14.58 -14.52 10.79
C THR A 137 13.32 -15.19 11.36
N THR A 138 13.52 -16.14 12.28
CA THR A 138 12.39 -16.75 13.01
C THR A 138 12.00 -15.87 14.19
N PHE A 139 10.77 -15.36 14.17
CA PHE A 139 10.19 -14.56 15.22
C PHE A 139 9.76 -15.45 16.39
N LYS A 140 10.58 -15.52 17.45
CA LYS A 140 10.29 -16.34 18.64
C LYS A 140 9.45 -15.60 19.65
N THR A 141 9.60 -14.27 19.70
CA THR A 141 8.93 -13.45 20.71
C THR A 141 8.01 -12.41 20.06
N LYS A 142 7.04 -11.94 20.83
CA LYS A 142 6.21 -10.79 20.43
C LYS A 142 7.05 -9.53 20.24
N GLU A 143 8.16 -9.41 20.96
CA GLU A 143 9.09 -8.29 20.86
C GLU A 143 9.80 -8.29 19.50
N ASP A 144 10.26 -9.44 19.00
CA ASP A 144 10.85 -9.56 17.66
C ASP A 144 9.87 -9.08 16.58
N ASN A 145 8.62 -9.54 16.66
CA ASN A 145 7.57 -9.15 15.70
C ASN A 145 7.23 -7.66 15.81
N PHE A 146 7.21 -7.10 17.02
CA PHE A 146 7.00 -5.67 17.26
C PHE A 146 8.15 -4.82 16.68
N ASN A 147 9.40 -5.24 16.88
CA ASN A 147 10.58 -4.55 16.36
C ASN A 147 10.58 -4.54 14.82
N PHE A 148 10.25 -5.66 14.19
CA PHE A 148 10.08 -5.74 12.75
C PHE A 148 8.95 -4.83 12.23
N GLY A 149 7.78 -4.85 12.88
CA GLY A 149 6.67 -3.96 12.55
C GLY A 149 7.06 -2.48 12.68
N THR A 150 7.86 -2.15 13.68
CA THR A 150 8.39 -0.79 13.88
C THR A 150 9.35 -0.38 12.77
N ALA A 151 10.25 -1.28 12.33
CA ALA A 151 11.15 -1.03 11.21
C ALA A 151 10.36 -0.77 9.91
N CYS A 152 9.37 -1.62 9.60
CA CYS A 152 8.47 -1.44 8.46
C CYS A 152 7.71 -0.10 8.52
N LYS A 153 7.18 0.25 9.70
CA LYS A 153 6.43 1.51 9.91
C LYS A 153 7.32 2.74 9.75
N LYS A 154 8.55 2.70 10.27
CA LYS A 154 9.53 3.79 10.12
C LYS A 154 9.83 4.04 8.64
N LEU A 155 10.11 2.97 7.88
CA LEU A 155 10.39 3.05 6.45
C LEU A 155 9.20 3.62 5.67
N THR A 156 8.00 3.07 5.87
CA THR A 156 6.79 3.53 5.16
C THR A 156 6.35 4.96 5.52
N THR A 157 6.62 5.41 6.75
CA THR A 157 6.37 6.80 7.19
C THR A 157 7.32 7.77 6.49
N ASN A 158 8.60 7.43 6.39
CA ASN A 158 9.59 8.25 5.67
C ASN A 158 9.24 8.34 4.19
N ILE A 159 8.92 7.21 3.56
CA ILE A 159 8.46 7.19 2.17
C ILE A 159 7.26 8.13 1.96
N PHE A 160 6.26 8.08 2.85
CA PHE A 160 5.09 8.95 2.73
C PHE A 160 5.45 10.44 2.84
N ARG A 161 6.38 10.80 3.73
CA ARG A 161 6.88 12.18 3.84
C ARG A 161 7.51 12.63 2.52
N ASP A 162 8.36 11.81 1.92
CA ASP A 162 9.03 12.17 0.67
C ASP A 162 8.11 12.17 -0.53
N GLN A 163 7.09 11.29 -0.56
CA GLN A 163 6.03 11.36 -1.56
C GLN A 163 5.24 12.67 -1.51
N LYS A 164 5.08 13.26 -0.31
CA LYS A 164 4.46 14.58 -0.16
C LYS A 164 5.38 15.67 -0.72
N THR A 165 6.67 15.63 -0.38
CA THR A 165 7.68 16.56 -0.93
C THR A 165 7.74 16.50 -2.45
N LEU A 166 7.73 15.30 -3.04
CA LEU A 166 7.72 15.11 -4.50
C LEU A 166 6.42 15.64 -5.13
N LEU A 167 5.28 15.44 -4.48
CA LEU A 167 4.01 16.00 -4.94
C LEU A 167 4.02 17.54 -4.96
N ASP A 168 4.62 18.16 -3.95
CA ASP A 168 4.72 19.62 -3.89
C ASP A 168 5.72 20.15 -4.94
N LYS A 169 6.81 19.41 -5.23
CA LYS A 169 7.70 19.69 -6.38
C LYS A 169 6.95 19.60 -7.71
N MET A 170 6.15 18.55 -7.92
CA MET A 170 5.32 18.38 -9.13
C MET A 170 4.39 19.58 -9.31
N LYS A 171 3.70 20.03 -8.26
CA LYS A 171 2.81 21.22 -8.31
C LYS A 171 3.57 22.50 -8.65
N ALA A 172 4.77 22.68 -8.10
CA ALA A 172 5.61 23.84 -8.41
C ALA A 172 6.01 23.88 -9.89
N ILE A 173 6.41 22.74 -10.46
CA ILE A 173 6.74 22.62 -11.90
C ILE A 173 5.52 22.95 -12.76
N LYS A 174 4.33 22.42 -12.43
CA LYS A 174 3.08 22.75 -13.13
C LYS A 174 2.81 24.25 -13.10
N LYS A 175 2.89 24.87 -11.91
CA LYS A 175 2.65 26.31 -11.75
C LYS A 175 3.64 27.15 -12.56
N ALA A 176 4.92 26.75 -12.62
CA ALA A 176 5.94 27.45 -13.38
C ALA A 176 5.73 27.36 -14.90
N LYS A 177 5.14 26.27 -15.41
CA LYS A 177 4.83 26.11 -16.84
C LYS A 177 3.50 26.70 -17.27
N SER A 178 2.57 26.90 -16.34
CA SER A 178 1.29 27.55 -16.59
C SER A 178 1.31 29.07 -16.36
N ALA A 179 2.46 29.62 -15.93
CA ALA A 179 2.70 31.05 -15.75
C ALA A 179 3.44 31.62 -16.97
#